data_AF-A0A9E8SDS5-F1
#
_entry.id   AF-A0A9E8SDS5-F1
#
_cell.length_a   1.000
_cell.length_b   1.000
_cell.length_c   1.000
_cell.angle_alpha   90.00
_cell.angle_beta   90.00
_cell.angle_gamma   90.00
#
_symmetry.space_group_name_H-M   'P 1'
#
loop_
_entity.id
_entity.type
_entity.pdbx_description
1 polymer ?
#
loop_
_entity_poly.entity_id
_entity_poly.type
_entity_poly.pdbx_seq_one_letter_code
_entity_poly.pdbx_strand_id
1 'polypeptide(L)'
;MSNTFLSLVIVGILIGHLVAVVVGYKILKATVLMSYVNAVVAISVFIFWINKNLSIKQHHFDIREAFALGFEVCILIVALYSIVGYHHNSYVQVLNYIGFGLHVLIAIGMLLFIATFQMNTLF
;
A
#
# COMPACT_ATOMS: atom_id res chain seq x y z
N MET A 1 -0.53 16.76 -10.94
CA MET A 1 -0.31 15.34 -11.35
C MET A 1 -1.52 14.92 -12.16
N SER A 2 -1.37 14.40 -13.38
CA SER A 2 -2.53 14.07 -14.22
C SER A 2 -3.24 12.80 -13.73
N ASN A 3 -4.55 12.70 -13.95
CA ASN A 3 -5.33 11.50 -13.62
C ASN A 3 -4.76 10.25 -14.28
N THR A 4 -4.31 10.38 -15.54
CA THR A 4 -3.65 9.29 -16.28
C THR A 4 -2.41 8.79 -15.56
N PHE A 5 -1.55 9.69 -15.06
CA PHE A 5 -0.35 9.29 -14.33
C PHE A 5 -0.70 8.61 -13.01
N LEU A 6 -1.66 9.15 -12.25
CA LEU A 6 -2.13 8.53 -11.01
C LEU A 6 -2.71 7.13 -11.25
N SER A 7 -3.55 6.97 -12.28
CA SER A 7 -4.10 5.67 -12.68
C SER A 7 -3.00 4.67 -13.08
N LEU A 8 -1.98 5.11 -13.83
CA LEU A 8 -0.85 4.25 -14.20
C LEU A 8 -0.09 3.75 -12.98
N VAL A 9 0.17 4.62 -11.99
CA VAL A 9 0.83 4.23 -10.74
C VAL A 9 0.00 3.18 -10.00
N ILE A 10 -1.31 3.40 -9.86
CA ILE A 10 -2.18 2.46 -9.14
C ILE A 10 -2.30 1.12 -9.87
N VAL A 11 -2.40 1.12 -11.20
CA VAL A 11 -2.37 -0.11 -12.01
C VAL A 11 -1.04 -0.85 -11.83
N GLY A 12 0.09 -0.12 -11.80
CA GLY A 12 1.39 -0.71 -11.50
C GLY A 12 1.44 -1.40 -10.13
N ILE A 13 0.86 -0.76 -9.11
CA ILE A 13 0.73 -1.35 -7.77
C ILE A 13 -0.10 -2.65 -7.82
N LEU A 14 -1.24 -2.65 -8.51
CA LEU A 14 -2.09 -3.83 -8.65
C LEU A 14 -1.40 -4.98 -9.39
N ILE A 15 -0.66 -4.66 -10.46
CA ILE A 15 0.17 -5.66 -11.17
C ILE A 15 1.23 -6.23 -10.23
N GLY A 16 1.89 -5.40 -9.42
CA GLY A 16 2.86 -5.86 -8.41
C GLY A 16 2.25 -6.85 -7.41
N HIS A 17 1.04 -6.57 -6.92
CA HIS A 17 0.31 -7.49 -6.05
C HIS A 17 -0.04 -8.79 -6.78
N LEU A 18 -0.58 -8.72 -8.00
CA LEU A 18 -0.90 -9.91 -8.78
C LEU A 18 0.33 -10.79 -9.03
N VAL A 19 1.46 -10.20 -9.38
CA VAL A 19 2.73 -10.91 -9.57
C VAL A 19 3.17 -11.59 -8.28
N ALA A 20 3.08 -10.90 -7.13
CA ALA A 20 3.44 -11.50 -5.85
C ALA A 20 2.57 -12.71 -5.49
N VAL A 21 1.27 -12.66 -5.78
CA VAL A 21 0.35 -13.80 -5.60
C VAL A 21 0.75 -14.96 -6.51
N VAL A 22 0.89 -14.71 -7.82
CA VAL A 22 1.14 -15.75 -8.82
C VAL A 22 2.50 -16.42 -8.60
N VAL A 23 3.56 -15.62 -8.43
CA VAL A 23 4.92 -16.13 -8.18
C VAL A 23 4.99 -16.79 -6.82
N GLY A 24 4.44 -16.15 -5.79
CA GLY A 24 4.48 -16.63 -4.41
C GLY A 24 3.79 -17.98 -4.23
N TYR A 25 2.69 -18.20 -4.93
CA TYR A 25 2.02 -19.48 -4.96
C TYR A 25 2.87 -20.56 -5.63
N LYS A 26 3.49 -20.25 -6.78
CA LYS A 26 4.35 -21.20 -7.51
C LYS A 26 5.59 -21.64 -6.71
N ILE A 27 6.19 -20.73 -5.93
CA ILE A 27 7.40 -21.03 -5.16
C ILE A 27 7.13 -21.40 -3.70
N LEU A 28 5.86 -21.55 -3.30
CA LEU A 28 5.42 -21.83 -1.93
C LEU A 28 5.93 -20.83 -0.88
N LYS A 29 6.22 -19.58 -1.29
CA LYS A 29 6.67 -18.48 -0.42
C LYS A 29 5.73 -17.27 -0.51
N ALA A 30 4.44 -17.53 -0.70
CA ALA A 30 3.40 -16.52 -0.86
C ALA A 30 3.44 -15.46 0.24
N THR A 31 3.45 -15.87 1.51
CA THR A 31 3.50 -14.94 2.65
C THR A 31 4.70 -14.00 2.58
N VAL A 32 5.89 -14.52 2.28
CA VAL A 32 7.12 -13.71 2.24
C VAL A 32 7.05 -12.68 1.11
N LEU A 33 6.60 -13.09 -0.08
CA LEU A 33 6.43 -12.19 -1.22
C LEU A 33 5.37 -11.11 -0.94
N MET A 34 4.26 -11.47 -0.31
CA MET A 34 3.23 -10.52 0.11
C MET A 34 3.76 -9.53 1.15
N SER A 35 4.59 -9.99 2.10
CA SER A 35 5.26 -9.11 3.06
C SER A 35 6.19 -8.10 2.38
N TYR A 36 6.95 -8.51 1.36
CA TYR A 36 7.76 -7.56 0.58
C TYR A 36 6.90 -6.51 -0.12
N VAL A 37 5.80 -6.92 -0.76
CA VAL A 37 4.88 -5.97 -1.41
C VAL A 37 4.28 -5.01 -0.38
N ASN A 38 3.80 -5.52 0.75
CA ASN A 38 3.27 -4.68 1.84
C ASN A 38 4.30 -3.66 2.32
N ALA A 39 5.54 -4.08 2.54
CA ALA A 39 6.61 -3.18 2.97
C ALA A 39 6.88 -2.09 1.92
N VAL A 40 6.98 -2.47 0.63
CA VAL A 40 7.22 -1.52 -0.46
C VAL A 40 6.09 -0.50 -0.56
N VAL A 41 4.84 -0.94 -0.48
CA VAL A 41 3.67 -0.04 -0.53
C VAL A 41 3.67 0.92 0.66
N ALA A 42 3.81 0.40 1.88
CA ALA A 42 3.80 1.23 3.09
C ALA A 42 4.96 2.26 3.08
N ILE A 43 6.17 1.84 2.71
CA ILE A 43 7.32 2.76 2.54
C ILE A 43 7.03 3.82 1.47
N SER A 44 6.43 3.43 0.36
CA SER A 44 6.06 4.37 -0.71
C SER A 44 5.03 5.41 -0.23
N VAL A 45 4.06 4.99 0.60
CA VAL A 45 3.09 5.90 1.24
C VAL A 45 3.81 6.89 2.16
N PHE A 46 4.76 6.44 2.99
CA PHE A 46 5.55 7.33 3.84
C PHE A 46 6.38 8.33 3.03
N ILE A 47 7.06 7.87 1.98
CA ILE A 47 7.85 8.76 1.09
C ILE A 47 6.94 9.81 0.45
N PHE A 48 5.79 9.39 -0.08
CA PHE A 48 4.82 10.30 -0.67
C PHE A 48 4.32 11.33 0.35
N TRP A 49 3.99 10.89 1.56
CA TRP A 49 3.53 11.74 2.64
C TRP A 49 4.58 12.79 3.05
N ILE A 50 5.83 12.36 3.27
CA ILE A 50 6.95 13.26 3.60
C ILE A 50 7.14 14.31 2.51
N ASN A 51 7.20 13.88 1.25
CA ASN A 51 7.39 14.80 0.11
C ASN A 51 6.26 15.82 0.01
N LYS A 52 5.01 15.39 0.23
CA LYS A 52 3.85 16.28 0.23
C LYS A 52 3.96 17.33 1.34
N ASN A 53 4.36 16.93 2.55
CA ASN A 53 4.45 17.85 3.67
C ASN A 53 5.62 18.81 3.62
N LEU A 54 6.76 18.39 3.05
CA LEU A 54 7.87 19.31 2.77
C LEU A 54 7.50 20.39 1.74
N SER A 55 6.52 20.12 0.87
CA SER A 55 6.05 21.06 -0.13
C SER A 55 5.02 22.08 0.39
N ILE A 56 4.41 21.87 1.56
CA ILE A 56 3.33 22.71 2.09
C ILE A 56 3.89 23.68 3.14
N LYS A 57 3.67 24.99 2.98
CA LYS A 57 4.18 26.03 3.90
C LYS A 57 3.63 25.96 5.32
N GLN A 58 2.38 25.50 5.48
CA GLN A 58 1.74 25.25 6.78
C GLN A 58 0.87 24.00 6.66
N HIS A 59 1.36 22.89 7.18
CA HIS A 59 0.61 21.64 7.21
C HIS A 59 -0.14 21.51 8.55
N HIS A 60 -1.47 21.42 8.48
CA HIS A 60 -2.29 21.03 9.62
C HIS A 60 -2.51 19.52 9.55
N PHE A 61 -1.85 18.81 10.47
CA PHE A 61 -1.95 17.36 10.56
C PHE A 61 -3.32 16.96 11.10
N ASP A 62 -4.11 16.26 10.29
CA ASP A 62 -5.47 15.84 10.62
C ASP A 62 -5.47 14.46 11.32
N ILE A 63 -6.45 14.19 12.17
CA ILE A 63 -6.64 12.89 12.83
C ILE A 63 -6.82 11.75 11.82
N ARG A 64 -7.42 12.03 10.66
CA ARG A 64 -7.57 11.06 9.57
C ARG A 64 -6.23 10.64 8.98
N GLU A 65 -5.32 11.60 8.85
CA GLU A 65 -3.97 11.38 8.36
C GLU A 65 -3.13 10.62 9.39
N ALA A 66 -3.28 10.96 10.67
CA ALA A 66 -2.68 10.21 11.78
C ALA A 66 -3.10 8.73 11.76
N PHE A 67 -4.40 8.47 11.56
CA PHE A 67 -4.92 7.12 11.50
C PHE A 67 -4.37 6.35 10.28
N ALA A 68 -4.34 6.97 9.11
CA ALA A 68 -3.81 6.36 7.90
C ALA A 68 -2.32 5.99 8.07
N LEU A 69 -1.50 6.90 8.58
CA LEU A 69 -0.08 6.64 8.81
C LEU A 69 0.15 5.59 9.89
N GLY A 70 -0.61 5.64 11.00
CA GLY A 70 -0.52 4.64 12.06
C GLY A 70 -0.86 3.24 11.55
N PHE A 71 -1.85 3.14 10.67
CA PHE A 71 -2.22 1.90 10.01
C PHE A 71 -1.09 1.37 9.11
N GLU A 72 -0.47 2.23 8.30
CA GLU A 72 0.69 1.86 7.46
C GLU A 72 1.90 1.44 8.30
N VAL A 73 2.13 2.06 9.46
CA VAL A 73 3.20 1.66 10.39
C VAL A 73 2.94 0.24 10.89
N CYS A 74 1.70 -0.08 11.28
CA CYS A 74 1.34 -1.43 11.72
C CYS A 74 1.56 -2.47 10.62
N ILE A 75 1.15 -2.19 9.39
CA ILE A 75 1.40 -3.07 8.24
C ILE A 75 2.90 -3.26 8.02
N LEU A 76 3.67 -2.17 8.04
CA LEU A 76 5.11 -2.22 7.82
C LEU A 76 5.82 -3.06 8.88
N ILE A 77 5.49 -2.89 10.16
CA ILE A 77 6.06 -3.70 11.25
C ILE A 77 5.78 -5.19 11.02
N VAL A 78 4.53 -5.54 10.72
CA VAL A 78 4.12 -6.92 10.45
C VAL A 78 4.84 -7.50 9.22
N ALA A 79 5.03 -6.70 8.18
CA ALA A 79 5.77 -7.08 6.99
C ALA A 79 7.26 -7.34 7.31
N LEU A 80 7.90 -6.44 8.05
CA LEU A 80 9.30 -6.60 8.45
C LEU A 80 9.51 -7.83 9.35
N TYR A 81 8.60 -8.08 10.29
CA TYR A 81 8.65 -9.30 11.13
C TYR A 81 8.64 -10.58 10.28
N SER A 82 7.76 -10.65 9.28
CA SER A 82 7.70 -11.78 8.35
C SER A 82 9.00 -11.94 7.56
N ILE A 83 9.52 -10.84 7.00
CA ILE A 83 10.74 -10.81 6.18
C ILE A 83 11.98 -11.27 6.98
N VAL A 84 12.10 -10.86 8.25
CA VAL A 84 13.25 -11.19 9.11
C VAL A 84 13.27 -12.68 9.52
N GLY A 85 12.15 -13.40 9.39
CA GLY A 85 12.12 -14.85 9.63
C GLY A 85 10.83 -15.38 10.25
N TYR A 86 9.92 -14.51 10.70
CA TYR A 86 8.66 -14.94 11.34
C TYR A 86 7.54 -15.26 10.33
N HIS A 87 7.88 -15.50 9.06
CA HIS A 87 6.92 -15.82 8.01
C HIS A 87 6.14 -17.14 8.23
N HIS A 88 6.57 -18.01 9.15
CA HIS A 88 5.83 -19.22 9.55
C HIS A 88 4.88 -19.00 10.74
N ASN A 89 4.93 -17.84 11.41
CA ASN A 89 4.03 -17.53 12.52
C ASN A 89 2.63 -17.22 11.98
N SER A 90 1.62 -18.01 12.38
CA SER A 90 0.25 -17.90 11.87
C SER A 90 -0.35 -16.50 12.04
N TYR A 91 -0.08 -15.81 13.16
CA TYR A 91 -0.58 -14.45 13.38
C TYR A 91 0.07 -13.45 12.42
N VAL A 92 1.40 -13.52 12.26
CA VAL A 92 2.14 -12.65 11.33
C VAL A 92 1.70 -12.90 9.88
N GLN A 93 1.44 -14.15 9.52
CA GLN A 93 0.89 -14.50 8.20
C GLN A 93 -0.47 -13.85 7.97
N VAL A 94 -1.43 -14.07 8.88
CA VAL A 94 -2.79 -13.53 8.76
C VAL A 94 -2.77 -12.01 8.65
N LEU A 95 -1.99 -11.33 9.50
CA LEU A 95 -1.87 -9.88 9.44
C LEU A 95 -1.25 -9.39 8.13
N ASN A 96 -0.28 -10.11 7.56
CA ASN A 96 0.26 -9.80 6.24
C ASN A 96 -0.78 -9.98 5.12
N TYR A 97 -1.58 -11.04 5.16
CA TYR A 97 -2.67 -11.24 4.20
C TYR A 97 -3.72 -10.13 4.31
N ILE A 98 -4.07 -9.69 5.53
CA ILE A 98 -4.99 -8.57 5.75
C ILE A 98 -4.42 -7.29 5.17
N GLY A 99 -3.17 -6.94 5.49
CA GLY A 99 -2.51 -5.74 4.94
C GLY A 99 -2.45 -5.76 3.42
N PHE A 100 -2.11 -6.92 2.84
CA PHE A 100 -2.05 -7.11 1.40
C PHE A 100 -3.42 -6.93 0.74
N GLY A 101 -4.47 -7.54 1.31
CA GLY A 101 -5.84 -7.38 0.82
C GLY A 101 -6.33 -5.95 0.92
N LEU A 102 -5.99 -5.23 1.99
CA LEU A 102 -6.38 -3.84 2.18
C LEU A 102 -5.69 -2.91 1.19
N HIS A 103 -4.40 -3.10 0.91
CA HIS A 103 -3.71 -2.35 -0.15
C HIS A 103 -4.38 -2.55 -1.52
N VAL A 104 -4.73 -3.80 -1.87
CA VAL A 104 -5.46 -4.09 -3.12
C VAL A 104 -6.84 -3.41 -3.12
N LEU A 105 -7.59 -3.51 -2.03
CA LEU A 105 -8.92 -2.92 -1.93
C LEU A 105 -8.89 -1.40 -2.07
N ILE A 106 -7.94 -0.74 -1.40
CA ILE A 106 -7.75 0.71 -1.47
C ILE A 106 -7.34 1.12 -2.90
N ALA A 107 -6.42 0.39 -3.52
CA ALA A 107 -5.98 0.66 -4.90
C ALA A 107 -7.15 0.52 -5.91
N ILE A 108 -7.97 -0.53 -5.80
CA ILE A 108 -9.17 -0.69 -6.62
C ILE A 108 -10.16 0.45 -6.36
N GLY A 109 -10.42 0.77 -5.08
CA GLY A 109 -11.31 1.86 -4.70
C GLY A 109 -10.87 3.20 -5.28
N MET A 110 -9.56 3.50 -5.24
CA MET A 110 -9.00 4.71 -5.85
C MET A 110 -9.17 4.71 -7.38
N LEU A 111 -8.94 3.60 -8.07
CA LEU A 111 -9.15 3.53 -9.52
C LEU A 111 -10.61 3.76 -9.90
N LEU A 112 -11.54 3.10 -9.20
CA LEU A 112 -12.97 3.29 -9.41
C LEU A 112 -13.37 4.75 -9.14
N PHE A 113 -12.83 5.36 -8.09
CA PHE A 113 -13.07 6.76 -7.76
C PHE A 113 -12.57 7.70 -8.88
N ILE A 114 -11.33 7.53 -9.35
CA ILE A 114 -10.76 8.35 -10.42
C ILE A 114 -11.54 8.17 -11.73
N ALA A 115 -11.95 6.94 -12.06
CA ALA A 115 -12.72 6.64 -13.26
C ALA A 115 -14.14 7.23 -13.21
N THR A 116 -14.78 7.17 -12.04
CA THR A 116 -16.18 7.62 -11.86
C THR A 116 -16.26 9.14 -11.79
N PHE A 117 -15.39 9.76 -10.99
CA PHE A 117 -15.50 11.19 -10.70
C PHE A 117 -14.65 12.07 -11.61
N GLN A 118 -13.86 11.48 -12.52
CA GLN A 118 -12.94 12.18 -13.43
C GLN A 118 -12.29 13.38 -12.72
N MET A 119 -11.28 13.13 -11.88
CA MET A 119 -10.56 14.10 -11.02
C MET A 119 -9.94 15.34 -11.74
N ASN A 120 -10.42 15.70 -12.93
CA ASN A 120 -10.18 16.93 -13.68
C ASN A 120 -11.10 18.10 -13.29
N THR A 121 -12.04 17.97 -12.32
CA THR A 121 -13.02 19.04 -12.00
C THR A 121 -13.08 19.49 -10.54
N LEU A 122 -12.15 19.05 -9.69
CA LEU A 122 -12.00 19.55 -8.33
C LEU A 122 -10.59 20.12 -8.17
N PHE A 123 -10.32 21.22 -8.87
CA PHE A 123 -9.48 22.39 -8.54
C PHE A 123 -9.23 23.20 -9.81
#